data_AF-A0A8S2XFG5-F1
#
_entry.id   AF-A0A8S2XFG5-F1
#
_cell.length_a   1.000
_cell.length_b   1.000
_cell.length_c   1.000
_cell.angle_alpha   90.00
_cell.angle_beta   90.00
_cell.angle_gamma   90.00
#
_symmetry.space_group_name_H-M   'P 1'
#
loop_
_entity.id
_entity.type
_entity.pdbx_description
1 polymer ?
#
loop_
_entity_poly.entity_id
_entity_poly.type
_entity_poly.pdbx_seq_one_letter_code
_entity_poly.pdbx_strand_id
1 'polypeptide(L)'
;SPIIVPAWAHINILVGFIIIGWILSPLLYITNTWNRKTFPIGTPDIYRPDGTLYDVNSVLDEQSCLNLTAYETSGQVRLTILYAVTYGPYFAIITACIEHVVLYH
;
A
#
# COMPACT_ATOMS: atom_id res chain seq x y z
N SER A 1 26.29 22.27 -10.79
CA SER A 1 26.26 22.07 -9.32
C SER A 1 25.87 20.63 -9.04
N PRO A 2 26.63 19.86 -8.26
CA PRO A 2 26.27 18.47 -8.00
C PRO A 2 24.99 18.50 -7.14
N ILE A 3 23.96 17.78 -7.55
CA ILE A 3 22.73 17.61 -6.76
C ILE A 3 23.05 16.62 -5.65
N ILE A 4 23.82 17.07 -4.65
CA ILE A 4 23.99 16.35 -3.39
C ILE A 4 22.78 16.67 -2.54
N VAL A 5 21.93 15.68 -2.36
CA VAL A 5 20.81 15.75 -1.43
C VAL A 5 21.41 15.90 -0.02
N PRO A 6 21.00 16.92 0.77
CA PRO A 6 21.59 17.17 2.08
C PRO A 6 21.40 15.97 3.03
N ALA A 7 22.31 15.78 3.97
CA ALA A 7 22.26 14.65 4.92
C ALA A 7 20.96 14.63 5.74
N TRP A 8 20.44 15.80 6.11
CA TRP A 8 19.15 15.93 6.81
C TRP A 8 17.98 15.33 6.03
N ALA A 9 17.95 15.50 4.71
CA ALA A 9 16.87 14.95 3.88
C ALA A 9 16.92 13.42 3.84
N HIS A 10 18.12 12.83 3.80
CA HIS A 10 18.29 11.38 3.89
C HIS A 10 17.80 10.83 5.23
N ILE A 11 18.12 11.52 6.35
CA ILE A 11 17.69 11.12 7.68
C ILE A 11 16.16 11.13 7.78
N ASN A 12 15.48 12.16 7.26
CA ASN A 12 14.02 12.22 7.28
C ASN A 12 13.37 11.07 6.52
N ILE A 13 13.87 10.74 5.33
CA ILE A 13 13.36 9.60 4.53
C ILE A 13 13.56 8.29 5.31
N LEU A 14 14.73 8.12 5.91
CA LEU A 14 15.06 6.92 6.69
C LEU A 14 14.18 6.78 7.94
N VAL A 15 13.91 7.88 8.65
CA VAL A 15 12.99 7.89 9.80
C VAL A 15 11.58 7.49 9.36
N GLY A 16 11.08 8.05 8.27
CA GLY A 16 9.77 7.66 7.71
C GLY A 16 9.70 6.18 7.34
N PHE A 17 10.77 5.65 6.72
CA PHE A 17 10.88 4.23 6.39
C PHE A 17 10.86 3.35 7.65
N ILE A 18 11.60 3.71 8.71
CA ILE A 18 11.62 2.95 9.96
C ILE A 18 10.22 2.91 10.58
N ILE A 19 9.54 4.06 10.65
CA ILE A 19 8.21 4.16 11.25
C ILE A 19 7.19 3.30 10.49
N ILE A 20 7.13 3.42 9.16
CA ILE A 20 6.14 2.69 8.35
C ILE A 20 6.50 1.20 8.23
N GLY A 21 7.75 0.92 7.85
CA GLY A 21 8.23 -0.43 7.51
C GLY A 21 8.50 -1.31 8.73
N TRP A 22 9.12 -0.77 9.78
CA TRP A 22 9.57 -1.57 10.93
C TRP A 22 8.76 -1.38 12.21
N ILE A 23 7.96 -0.33 12.33
CA ILE A 23 7.09 -0.14 13.51
C ILE A 23 5.65 -0.49 13.13
N LEU A 24 5.06 0.26 12.19
CA LEU A 24 3.63 0.17 11.91
C LEU A 24 3.25 -1.15 11.22
N SER A 25 3.98 -1.56 10.18
CA SER A 25 3.73 -2.81 9.44
C SER A 25 3.73 -4.06 10.33
N PRO A 26 4.80 -4.35 11.13
CA PRO A 26 4.80 -5.52 11.99
C PRO A 26 3.80 -5.42 13.14
N LEU A 27 3.55 -4.22 13.69
CA LEU A 27 2.53 -4.04 14.73
C LEU A 27 1.16 -4.47 14.22
N LEU A 28 0.76 -4.00 13.03
CA LEU A 28 -0.52 -4.37 12.40
C LEU A 28 -0.60 -5.86 12.05
N TYR A 29 0.53 -6.49 11.68
CA TYR A 29 0.57 -7.93 11.44
C TYR A 29 0.38 -8.74 12.72
N ILE A 30 1.04 -8.35 13.81
CA ILE A 30 0.94 -9.05 15.10
C ILE A 30 -0.48 -8.94 15.68
N THR A 31 -1.09 -7.76 15.62
CA THR A 31 -2.47 -7.50 16.07
C THR A 31 -3.54 -8.13 15.18
N ASN A 32 -3.14 -8.80 14.09
CA ASN A 32 -4.04 -9.39 13.09
C ASN A 32 -5.10 -8.39 12.57
N THR A 33 -4.68 -7.13 12.39
CA THR A 33 -5.59 -6.10 11.89
C THR A 33 -6.05 -6.50 10.48
N TRP A 34 -7.37 -6.47 10.25
CA TRP A 34 -8.01 -6.87 9.00
C TRP A 34 -7.89 -8.36 8.62
N ASN A 35 -7.65 -9.26 9.59
CA ASN A 35 -7.54 -10.72 9.39
C ASN A 35 -6.49 -11.10 8.34
N ARG A 36 -5.31 -10.49 8.41
CA ARG A 36 -4.26 -10.62 7.38
C ARG A 36 -3.12 -11.59 7.73
N LYS A 37 -3.25 -12.38 8.80
CA LYS A 37 -2.27 -13.44 9.14
C LYS A 37 -2.26 -14.62 8.16
N THR A 38 -3.20 -14.67 7.22
CA THR A 38 -3.33 -15.76 6.23
C THR A 38 -2.34 -15.65 5.07
N PHE A 39 -1.67 -14.51 4.88
CA PHE A 39 -0.77 -14.25 3.75
C PHE A 39 0.47 -13.44 4.17
N PRO A 40 1.55 -13.43 3.36
CA PRO A 40 2.83 -12.80 3.71
C PRO A 40 2.71 -11.30 4.04
N ILE A 41 3.67 -10.78 4.81
CA ILE A 41 3.70 -9.37 5.26
C ILE A 41 3.99 -8.38 4.12
N GLY A 42 4.70 -8.80 3.06
CA GLY A 42 5.20 -7.90 2.02
C GLY A 42 5.45 -8.58 0.67
N THR A 43 4.37 -8.94 -0.03
CA THR A 43 4.39 -9.34 -1.44
C THR A 43 3.64 -8.32 -2.29
N PRO A 44 4.04 -8.13 -3.57
CA PRO A 44 3.30 -7.29 -4.53
C PRO A 44 1.97 -7.90 -4.95
N ASP A 45 1.76 -9.18 -4.65
CA ASP A 45 0.56 -9.90 -5.02
C ASP A 45 -0.66 -9.48 -4.19
N ILE A 46 -1.83 -9.65 -4.81
CA ILE A 46 -3.12 -9.51 -4.17
C ILE A 46 -3.67 -10.89 -3.81
N TYR A 47 -4.38 -10.96 -2.69
CA TYR A 47 -4.90 -12.21 -2.14
C TYR A 47 -6.42 -12.17 -2.01
N ARG A 48 -7.02 -13.35 -2.02
CA ARG A 48 -8.38 -13.58 -1.55
C ARG A 48 -8.41 -13.67 -0.02
N PRO A 49 -9.58 -13.57 0.63
CA PRO A 49 -9.70 -13.71 2.08
C PRO A 49 -9.24 -15.08 2.62
N ASP A 50 -9.21 -16.10 1.76
CA ASP A 50 -8.73 -17.45 2.05
C ASP A 50 -7.18 -17.59 2.01
N GLY A 51 -6.46 -16.55 1.59
CA GLY A 51 -4.99 -16.56 1.46
C GLY A 51 -4.47 -17.06 0.10
N THR A 52 -5.36 -17.38 -0.85
CA THR A 52 -4.95 -17.72 -2.22
C THR A 52 -4.68 -16.48 -3.05
N LEU A 53 -3.87 -16.61 -4.11
CA LEU A 53 -3.60 -15.51 -5.05
C LEU A 53 -4.89 -15.12 -5.78
N TYR A 54 -5.14 -13.82 -5.90
CA TYR A 54 -6.32 -13.28 -6.55
C TYR A 54 -6.11 -13.19 -8.06
N ASP A 55 -6.92 -13.89 -8.84
CA ASP A 55 -6.94 -13.73 -10.30
C ASP A 55 -7.81 -12.52 -10.68
N VAL A 56 -7.18 -11.47 -11.21
CA VAL A 56 -7.88 -10.25 -11.65
C VAL A 56 -8.71 -10.54 -12.89
N ASN A 57 -8.25 -11.41 -13.78
CA ASN A 57 -8.94 -11.69 -15.03
C ASN A 57 -10.25 -12.44 -14.78
N SER A 58 -10.36 -13.20 -13.68
CA SER A 58 -11.58 -13.94 -13.35
C SER A 58 -12.76 -13.04 -12.97
N VAL A 59 -12.52 -11.76 -12.66
CA VAL A 59 -13.58 -10.79 -12.29
C VAL A 59 -13.80 -9.71 -13.34
N LEU A 60 -13.10 -9.78 -14.47
CA LEU A 60 -13.26 -8.88 -15.60
C LEU A 60 -14.14 -9.54 -16.68
N ASP A 61 -15.04 -8.76 -17.25
CA ASP A 61 -15.82 -9.14 -18.43
C ASP A 61 -14.98 -9.00 -19.71
N GLU A 62 -15.47 -9.49 -20.85
CA GLU A 62 -14.80 -9.42 -22.15
C GLU A 62 -14.44 -7.97 -22.56
N GLN A 63 -15.21 -6.97 -22.10
CA GLN A 63 -14.90 -5.55 -22.31
C GLN A 63 -13.98 -4.95 -21.23
N SER A 64 -13.32 -5.76 -20.39
CA SER A 64 -12.50 -5.32 -19.24
C SER A 64 -13.28 -4.51 -18.20
N CYS A 65 -14.60 -4.70 -18.14
CA CYS A 65 -15.47 -4.13 -17.11
C CYS A 65 -15.55 -5.07 -15.90
N LEU A 66 -15.80 -4.52 -14.71
CA LEU A 66 -15.97 -5.34 -13.51
C LEU A 66 -17.28 -6.16 -13.59
N ASN A 67 -17.16 -7.48 -13.56
CA ASN A 67 -18.31 -8.38 -13.45
C ASN A 67 -18.66 -8.56 -11.96
N LEU A 68 -19.76 -7.95 -11.52
CA LEU A 68 -20.19 -7.97 -10.12
C LEU A 68 -20.51 -9.38 -9.62
N THR A 69 -21.11 -10.23 -10.46
CA THR A 69 -21.46 -11.62 -10.08
C THR A 69 -20.20 -12.46 -9.87
N ALA A 70 -19.21 -12.32 -10.75
CA ALA A 70 -17.92 -12.98 -10.59
C ALA A 70 -17.13 -12.45 -9.39
N TYR A 71 -17.23 -11.15 -9.10
CA TYR A 71 -16.60 -10.51 -7.94
C TYR A 71 -17.20 -10.98 -6.61
N GLU A 72 -18.53 -11.06 -6.51
CA GLU A 72 -19.22 -11.59 -5.32
C GLU A 72 -18.83 -13.05 -5.04
N THR A 73 -18.66 -13.84 -6.11
CA THR A 73 -18.24 -15.25 -6.00
C THR A 73 -16.76 -15.39 -5.62
N SER A 74 -15.88 -14.56 -6.19
CA SER A 74 -14.43 -14.59 -5.95
C SER A 74 -14.03 -13.96 -4.61
N GLY A 75 -14.90 -13.15 -4.02
CA GLY A 75 -14.67 -12.45 -2.76
C GLY A 75 -13.89 -11.15 -2.91
N GLN A 76 -13.82 -10.41 -1.80
CA GLN A 76 -13.15 -9.11 -1.74
C GLN A 76 -11.63 -9.25 -1.88
N VAL A 77 -11.02 -8.38 -2.69
CA VAL A 77 -9.56 -8.28 -2.85
C VAL A 77 -8.92 -7.86 -1.52
N ARG A 78 -7.86 -8.56 -1.13
CA ARG A 78 -7.05 -8.26 0.06
C ARG A 78 -5.64 -7.89 -0.36
N LEU A 79 -5.22 -6.70 0.08
CA LEU A 79 -3.85 -6.24 -0.04
C LEU A 79 -3.04 -6.70 1.16
N THR A 80 -1.77 -6.96 0.91
CA THR A 80 -0.75 -7.18 1.94
C THR A 80 -0.62 -5.98 2.89
N ILE A 81 -0.26 -6.22 4.15
CA ILE A 81 -0.15 -5.16 5.19
C ILE A 81 0.83 -4.07 4.77
N LEU A 82 2.02 -4.44 4.30
CA LEU A 82 3.01 -3.46 3.88
C LEU A 82 2.46 -2.54 2.76
N TYR A 83 1.80 -3.11 1.75
CA TYR A 83 1.19 -2.34 0.67
C TYR A 83 0.06 -1.42 1.16
N ALA A 84 -0.83 -1.93 2.02
CA ALA A 84 -1.93 -1.11 2.53
C ALA A 84 -1.44 0.08 3.37
N VAL A 85 -0.39 -0.11 4.16
CA VAL A 85 0.17 0.95 5.00
C VAL A 85 0.92 1.98 4.16
N THR A 86 1.65 1.56 3.13
CA THR A 86 2.37 2.49 2.25
C THR A 86 1.45 3.38 1.43
N TYR A 87 0.19 2.97 1.19
CA TYR A 87 -0.82 3.83 0.56
C TYR A 87 -1.09 5.14 1.34
N GLY A 88 -1.05 5.12 2.67
CA GLY A 88 -1.32 6.30 3.49
C GLY A 88 -0.37 7.48 3.22
N PRO A 89 0.96 7.28 3.33
CA PRO A 89 1.96 8.30 3.02
C PRO A 89 1.84 8.94 1.62
N TYR A 90 1.36 8.22 0.60
CA TYR A 90 1.19 8.82 -0.73
C TYR A 90 0.21 10.01 -0.73
N PHE A 91 -0.86 9.94 0.07
CA PHE A 91 -1.77 11.08 0.23
C PHE A 91 -1.06 12.27 0.88
N ALA A 92 -0.20 12.02 1.88
CA ALA A 92 0.56 13.07 2.54
C ALA A 92 1.56 13.75 1.60
N ILE A 93 2.20 12.98 0.70
CA ILE A 93 3.12 13.52 -0.31
C ILE A 93 2.38 14.48 -1.26
N ILE A 94 1.19 14.11 -1.72
CA ILE A 94 0.39 14.97 -2.61
C ILE A 94 0.04 16.29 -1.92
N THR A 95 -0.43 16.22 -0.67
CA THR A 95 -0.73 17.42 0.12
C THR A 95 0.52 18.30 0.33
N ALA A 96 1.66 17.69 0.68
CA ALA A 96 2.92 18.40 0.86
C ALA A 96 3.39 19.10 -0.43
N CYS A 97 3.19 18.48 -1.59
CA CYS A 97 3.47 19.12 -2.88
C CYS A 97 2.60 20.36 -3.11
N ILE A 98 1.30 20.27 -2.81
CA ILE A 98 0.38 21.41 -2.94
C ILE A 98 0.79 22.55 -2.00
N GLU A 99 1.05 22.24 -0.73
CA GLU A 99 1.51 23.22 0.27
C GLU A 99 2.81 23.90 -0.18
N HIS A 100 3.77 23.13 -0.68
CA HIS A 100 5.03 23.66 -1.17
C HIS A 100 4.82 24.61 -2.36
N VAL A 101 3.93 24.27 -3.30
CA VAL A 101 3.60 25.15 -4.43
C VAL A 101 2.94 26.43 -3.94
N VAL A 102 1.96 26.35 -3.04
CA VAL A 102 1.23 27.53 -2.54
C VAL A 102 2.11 28.47 -1.72
N LEU A 103 3.09 27.95 -0.98
CA LEU A 103 3.94 28.75 -0.10
C LEU A 103 5.17 29.35 -0.80
N TYR A 104 5.68 28.69 -1.86
CA TYR A 104 6.95 29.05 -2.49
C TYR A 104 6.82 29.47 -3.97
N HIS A 105 5.61 29.55 -4.51
CA HIS A 105 5.29 30.31 -5.74
C HIS A 105 4.45 31.54 -5.42
#